data_AF-A0A1W7IP03-F1
#
_entry.id   AF-A0A1W7IP03-F1
#
_cell.length_a   1.000
_cell.length_b   1.000
_cell.length_c   1.000
_cell.angle_alpha   90.00
_cell.angle_beta   90.00
_cell.angle_gamma   90.00
#
_symmetry.space_group_name_H-M   'P 1'
#
loop_
_entity.id
_entity.type
_entity.pdbx_description
1 polymer ?
#
loop_
_entity_poly.entity_id
_entity_poly.type
_entity_poly.pdbx_seq_one_letter_code
_entity_poly.pdbx_strand_id
1 'polypeptide(L)' 'AGKIQIQQSGEGIALYAPAHGLQEVYLDQNSLKVKVVDWMRGQTCGICMSV' A
#
# COMPACT_ATOMS: atom_id res chain seq x y z
N ALA A 1 6.81 17.77 1.03
CA ALA A 1 5.69 17.04 0.40
C ALA A 1 6.23 15.71 -0.14
N GLY A 2 5.56 14.59 0.13
CA GLY A 2 5.95 13.27 -0.38
C GLY A 2 5.43 13.05 -1.81
N LYS A 3 6.20 12.35 -2.65
CA LYS A 3 5.75 11.97 -3.99
C LYS A 3 4.77 10.80 -3.90
N ILE A 4 3.63 10.93 -4.55
CA ILE A 4 2.69 9.84 -4.79
C ILE A 4 2.83 9.42 -6.26
N GLN A 5 3.05 8.14 -6.50
CA GLN A 5 3.12 7.58 -7.85
C GLN A 5 2.01 6.55 -8.02
N ILE A 6 1.28 6.64 -9.12
CA ILE A 6 0.26 5.67 -9.52
C ILE A 6 0.64 5.22 -10.92
N GLN A 7 0.76 3.90 -11.10
CA GLN A 7 1.15 3.32 -12.38
C GLN A 7 0.48 1.97 -12.59
N GLN A 8 0.34 1.56 -13.84
CA GLN A 8 -0.09 0.21 -14.18
C GLN A 8 0.98 -0.79 -13.72
N SER A 9 0.54 -1.92 -13.16
CA SER A 9 1.41 -3.02 -12.74
C SER A 9 0.74 -4.33 -13.10
N GLY A 10 1.25 -5.03 -14.12
CA GLY A 10 0.59 -6.21 -14.66
C GLY A 10 -0.86 -5.93 -15.09
N GLU A 11 -1.79 -6.72 -14.56
CA GLU A 11 -3.23 -6.58 -14.81
C GLU A 11 -3.94 -5.55 -13.90
N GLY A 12 -3.20 -4.98 -12.95
CA GLY A 12 -3.73 -4.06 -11.94
C GLY A 12 -3.06 -2.69 -11.92
N ILE A 13 -3.31 -1.97 -10.84
CA ILE A 13 -2.75 -0.64 -10.56
C ILE A 13 -1.94 -0.71 -9.27
N ALA A 14 -0.76 -0.12 -9.27
CA ALA A 14 0.09 0.01 -8.11
C ALA A 14 0.27 1.49 -7.73
N LEU A 15 0.07 1.79 -6.45
CA LEU A 15 0.36 3.08 -5.82
C LEU A 15 1.58 2.94 -4.92
N TYR A 16 2.51 3.90 -5.05
CA TYR A 16 3.70 4.00 -4.23
C TYR A 16 3.71 5.36 -3.53
N ALA A 17 3.74 5.34 -2.19
CA ALA A 17 3.76 6.54 -1.37
C ALA A 17 4.53 6.31 -0.04
N PRO A 18 5.83 5.94 -0.09
CA PRO A 18 6.59 5.54 1.10
C PRO A 18 6.73 6.67 2.13
N ALA A 19 6.78 7.92 1.67
CA ALA A 19 6.74 9.11 2.55
C ALA A 19 5.43 9.23 3.37
N HIS A 20 4.40 8.48 2.98
CA HIS A 20 3.10 8.40 3.64
C HIS A 20 2.87 7.03 4.31
N GLY A 21 3.93 6.24 4.52
CA GLY A 21 3.84 4.93 5.18
C GLY A 21 3.43 3.77 4.26
N LEU A 22 3.08 4.05 2.99
CA LEU A 22 2.62 3.06 2.03
C LEU A 22 3.75 2.68 1.08
N GLN A 23 4.37 1.52 1.32
CA GLN A 23 5.40 0.99 0.44
C GLN A 23 4.82 0.63 -0.94
N GLU A 24 3.66 -0.04 -0.95
CA GLU A 24 2.91 -0.39 -2.14
C GLU A 24 1.44 -0.63 -1.78
N VAL A 25 0.52 -0.06 -2.53
CA VAL A 25 -0.88 -0.50 -2.56
C VAL A 25 -1.17 -1.03 -3.96
N TYR A 26 -1.53 -2.29 -4.06
CA TYR A 26 -1.82 -2.95 -5.33
C TYR A 26 -3.28 -3.40 -5.36
N LEU A 27 -3.95 -3.12 -6.47
CA LEU A 27 -5.33 -3.48 -6.72
C LEU A 27 -5.46 -4.11 -8.12
N ASP A 28 -6.07 -5.28 -8.18
CA ASP A 28 -6.58 -5.89 -9.41
C ASP A 28 -8.04 -6.34 -9.23
N GLN A 29 -8.56 -7.15 -10.16
CA GLN A 29 -9.95 -7.61 -10.14
C GLN A 29 -10.31 -8.44 -8.90
N ASN A 30 -9.33 -9.07 -8.23
CA ASN A 30 -9.59 -10.05 -7.18
C ASN A 30 -8.84 -9.77 -5.87
N SER A 31 -7.84 -8.90 -5.90
CA SER A 31 -6.92 -8.68 -4.77
C SER A 31 -6.76 -7.20 -4.48
N LEU A 32 -6.87 -6.86 -3.20
CA LEU A 32 -6.31 -5.63 -2.63
C LEU A 32 -5.16 -6.02 -1.70
N LYS A 33 -3.95 -5.55 -1.99
CA LYS A 33 -2.77 -5.79 -1.17
C LYS A 33 -2.20 -4.46 -0.70
N VAL A 34 -1.96 -4.35 0.61
CA VAL A 34 -1.38 -3.17 1.24
C VAL A 34 -0.06 -3.57 1.89
N LYS A 35 1.05 -3.03 1.39
CA LYS A 35 2.37 -3.14 2.01
C LYS A 35 2.71 -1.80 2.64
N VAL A 36 2.98 -1.82 3.93
CA VAL A 36 3.47 -0.66 4.68
C VAL A 36 4.97 -0.74 4.87
N VAL A 37 5.61 0.41 5.03
CA VAL A 37 7.03 0.51 5.41
C VAL A 37 7.24 0.10 6.87
N ASP A 38 8.46 -0.33 7.23
CA ASP A 38 8.74 -0.91 8.55
C ASP A 38 8.43 0.01 9.74
N TRP A 39 8.62 1.33 9.59
CA TRP A 39 8.35 2.28 10.66
C TRP A 39 6.85 2.40 10.99
N MET A 40 5.95 1.89 10.15
CA MET A 40 4.50 1.81 10.44
C MET A 40 4.14 0.64 11.37
N ARG A 41 5.09 -0.21 11.75
CA ARG A 41 4.85 -1.33 12.66
C ARG A 41 4.24 -0.85 13.99
N GLY A 42 3.13 -1.45 14.40
CA GLY A 42 2.42 -1.09 15.62
C GLY A 42 1.66 0.23 15.57
N GLN A 43 1.70 0.95 14.44
CA GLN A 43 0.99 2.20 14.22
C GLN A 43 -0.25 2.03 13.32
N THR A 44 -0.43 0.85 12.75
CA THR A 44 -1.57 0.50 11.89
C THR A 44 -2.71 -0.12 12.68
N CYS A 45 -3.95 0.23 12.35
CA CYS A 45 -5.16 -0.41 12.85
C CYS A 45 -6.07 -0.82 11.67
N GLY A 46 -7.06 -1.68 11.93
CA GLY A 46 -8.03 -2.14 10.93
C GLY A 46 -7.86 -3.59 10.51
N ILE A 47 -8.67 -4.03 9.53
CA ILE A 47 -8.91 -5.45 9.22
C ILE A 47 -7.66 -6.23 8.80
N CYS A 48 -6.68 -5.57 8.16
CA CYS A 48 -5.42 -6.21 7.76
C CYS A 48 -4.52 -6.57 8.95
N MET A 49 -4.84 -6.07 10.15
CA MET A 49 -4.15 -6.36 11.42
C MET A 49 -5.10 -7.05 12.43
N SER A 50 -6.35 -7.35 12.04
CA SER A 50 -7.36 -7.99 12.89
C SER A 50 -7.50 -9.50 12.64
N VAL A 51 -6.58 -10.09 11.87
CA VAL A 51 -6.48 -11.53 11.61
C VAL A 51 -5.12 -12.06 11.99
#